data_AF-A0A945SQU4-F1
#
_entry.id   AF-A0A945SQU4-F1
#
_cell.length_a   1.000
_cell.length_b   1.000
_cell.length_c   1.000
_cell.angle_alpha   90.00
_cell.angle_beta   90.00
_cell.angle_gamma   90.00
#
_symmetry.space_group_name_H-M   'P 1'
#
loop_
_entity.id
_entity.type
_entity.pdbx_description
1 polymer ?
#
loop_
_entity_poly.entity_id
_entity_poly.type
_entity_poly.pdbx_seq_one_letter_code
_entity_poly.pdbx_strand_id
1 'polypeptide(L)'
;RMFGGARLEFTDPIRVGDAVTRTSELIKLEEKETRSGPLVRAVLRRTISTPRGPATVPPQPPLRALPAPPAAPASQSAAVAPAAANPASILPAGPPKAQYDYALSLMLQKQDFAKAETALAAFIEQNPKDGLAGNAHYWLGETYYVRKSYQEAAFAFAESFQKFPKGNKAPDSLLKLGMSLDRLEKRREACTAYSRLLSSYPNAGARLKARVKREQSRAKCR
;
A
#
# COMPACT_ATOMS: atom_id res chain seq x y z
N ARG A 1 -11.29 11.39 -3.66
CA ARG A 1 -11.54 11.69 -2.23
C ARG A 1 -11.15 10.47 -1.39
N MET A 2 -9.88 10.33 -0.99
CA MET A 2 -9.38 9.16 -0.23
C MET A 2 -8.51 9.52 1.00
N PHE A 3 -8.72 10.70 1.58
CA PHE A 3 -8.18 11.05 2.89
C PHE A 3 -9.34 11.09 3.90
N GLY A 4 -9.72 9.91 4.38
CA GLY A 4 -10.60 9.82 5.55
C GLY A 4 -9.85 10.33 6.78
N GLY A 5 -10.09 11.60 7.14
CA GLY A 5 -10.04 12.11 8.51
C GLY A 5 -8.71 12.17 9.27
N ALA A 6 -7.56 11.86 8.69
CA ALA A 6 -6.28 12.05 9.37
C ALA A 6 -5.76 13.48 9.13
N ARG A 7 -5.78 14.34 10.15
CA ARG A 7 -5.09 15.64 10.12
C ARG A 7 -3.59 15.37 10.16
N LEU A 8 -2.89 15.76 9.09
CA LEU A 8 -1.44 15.66 9.02
C LEU A 8 -0.86 16.98 9.51
N GLU A 9 0.00 16.92 10.51
CA GLU A 9 0.79 18.07 10.93
C GLU A 9 2.17 17.96 10.31
N PHE A 10 2.49 18.95 9.50
CA PHE A 10 3.80 19.12 8.94
C PHE A 10 4.55 20.08 9.85
N THR A 11 5.66 19.63 10.40
CA THR A 11 6.58 20.50 11.14
C THR A 11 7.17 21.58 10.23
N ASP A 12 7.21 21.34 8.90
CA ASP A 12 7.60 22.30 7.87
C ASP A 12 6.70 22.19 6.62
N PRO A 13 6.36 23.31 5.96
CA PRO A 13 5.55 23.27 4.74
C PRO A 13 6.25 22.48 3.62
N ILE A 14 5.52 21.53 3.03
CA ILE A 14 5.94 20.83 1.79
C ILE A 14 5.94 21.85 0.65
N ARG A 15 7.09 22.04 0.03
CA ARG A 15 7.24 22.90 -1.14
C ARG A 15 7.03 22.09 -2.42
N VAL A 16 6.55 22.75 -3.47
CA VAL A 16 6.49 22.14 -4.80
C VAL A 16 7.91 21.76 -5.22
N GLY A 17 8.14 20.47 -5.48
CA GLY A 17 9.47 19.91 -5.80
C GLY A 17 10.16 19.15 -4.67
N ASP A 18 9.63 19.17 -3.44
CA ASP A 18 10.17 18.34 -2.36
C ASP A 18 9.95 16.84 -2.65
N ALA A 19 11.00 16.03 -2.49
CA ALA A 19 10.90 14.57 -2.55
C ALA A 19 10.14 14.07 -1.30
N VAL A 20 8.86 13.74 -1.47
CA VAL A 20 8.02 13.26 -0.37
C VAL A 20 8.02 11.73 -0.36
N THR A 21 8.51 11.15 0.72
CA THR A 21 8.50 9.70 0.93
C THR A 21 7.35 9.33 1.86
N ARG A 22 6.41 8.51 1.38
CA ARG A 22 5.34 7.97 2.23
C ARG A 22 5.70 6.56 2.68
N THR A 23 5.98 6.37 3.95
CA THR A 23 6.15 5.05 4.55
C THR A 23 4.88 4.63 5.26
N SER A 24 4.49 3.36 5.10
CA SER A 24 3.30 2.80 5.77
C SER A 24 3.72 1.59 6.56
N GLU A 25 3.54 1.60 7.88
CA GLU A 25 3.88 0.51 8.77
C GLU A 25 2.61 -0.22 9.22
N LEU A 26 2.58 -1.54 9.06
CA LEU A 26 1.52 -2.37 9.65
C LEU A 26 1.74 -2.50 11.16
N ILE A 27 0.86 -1.88 11.94
CA ILE A 27 0.90 -1.91 13.41
C ILE A 27 0.31 -3.21 13.92
N LYS A 28 -0.87 -3.60 13.44
CA LYS A 28 -1.51 -4.87 13.80
C LYS A 28 -2.57 -5.30 12.77
N LEU A 29 -2.90 -6.59 12.78
CA LEU A 29 -4.10 -7.13 12.14
C LEU A 29 -5.15 -7.36 13.24
N GLU A 30 -6.35 -6.81 13.06
CA GLU A 30 -7.50 -7.01 13.96
C GLU A 30 -8.56 -7.84 13.24
N GLU A 31 -9.11 -8.85 13.90
CA GLU A 31 -10.31 -9.51 13.41
C GLU A 31 -11.54 -8.73 13.90
N LYS A 32 -12.41 -8.34 12.96
CA LYS A 32 -13.65 -7.62 13.24
C LYS A 32 -14.83 -8.35 12.60
N GLU A 33 -15.85 -8.63 13.39
CA GLU A 33 -17.11 -9.18 12.90
C GLU A 33 -17.90 -8.10 12.16
N THR A 34 -18.35 -8.39 10.94
CA THR A 34 -19.22 -7.49 10.17
C THR A 34 -20.47 -8.21 9.69
N ARG A 35 -21.48 -7.47 9.22
CA ARG A 35 -22.71 -8.05 8.65
C ARG A 35 -22.45 -8.98 7.46
N SER A 36 -21.27 -8.88 6.84
CA SER A 36 -20.84 -9.70 5.72
C SER A 36 -19.92 -10.86 6.13
N GLY A 37 -19.82 -11.15 7.43
CA GLY A 37 -18.92 -12.12 8.02
C GLY A 37 -17.71 -11.46 8.70
N PRO A 38 -16.80 -12.27 9.26
CA PRO A 38 -15.60 -11.76 9.91
C PRO A 38 -14.72 -11.06 8.84
N LEU A 39 -13.95 -10.04 9.20
CA LEU A 39 -13.00 -9.34 8.33
C LEU A 39 -11.71 -9.08 9.11
N VAL A 40 -10.55 -9.33 8.49
CA VAL A 40 -9.27 -8.89 9.05
C VAL A 40 -9.02 -7.45 8.62
N ARG A 41 -8.98 -6.54 9.58
CA ARG A 41 -8.65 -5.13 9.41
C ARG A 41 -7.17 -4.91 9.67
N ALA A 42 -6.46 -4.36 8.70
CA ALA A 42 -5.09 -3.92 8.89
C ALA A 42 -5.06 -2.53 9.53
N VAL A 43 -4.47 -2.41 10.73
CA VAL A 43 -4.19 -1.12 11.39
C VAL A 43 -2.81 -0.68 10.96
N LEU A 44 -2.74 0.50 10.35
CA LEU A 44 -1.55 1.01 9.70
C LEU A 44 -1.18 2.38 10.24
N ARG A 45 0.11 2.61 10.45
CA ARG A 45 0.67 3.94 10.69
C ARG A 45 1.27 4.44 9.37
N ARG A 46 0.80 5.59 8.88
CA ARG A 46 1.38 6.23 7.70
C ARG A 46 2.23 7.40 8.15
N THR A 47 3.49 7.41 7.76
CA THR A 47 4.41 8.52 7.98
C THR A 47 4.74 9.12 6.62
N ILE A 48 4.67 10.44 6.53
CA ILE A 48 5.07 11.17 5.34
C ILE A 48 6.34 11.92 5.72
N SER A 49 7.45 11.62 5.07
CA SER A 49 8.73 12.26 5.32
C SER A 49 9.15 13.13 4.16
N THR A 50 9.77 14.25 4.47
CA THR A 50 10.46 15.14 3.54
C THR A 50 11.97 15.05 3.78
N PRO A 51 12.83 15.60 2.91
CA PRO A 51 14.27 15.65 3.16
C PRO A 51 14.64 16.43 4.43
N ARG A 52 13.72 17.23 4.97
CA ARG A 52 13.90 18.06 6.17
C ARG A 52 13.28 17.47 7.45
N GLY A 53 12.59 16.33 7.35
CA GLY A 53 12.06 15.60 8.51
C GLY A 53 10.71 14.91 8.28
N PRO A 54 10.29 14.02 9.21
CA PRO A 54 9.00 13.34 9.17
C PRO A 54 7.84 14.25 9.61
N ALA A 55 6.78 14.31 8.82
CA ALA A 55 5.46 14.74 9.28
C ALA A 55 4.86 13.64 10.16
N THR A 56 4.71 13.93 11.45
CA THR A 56 4.16 13.00 12.44
C THR A 56 2.74 13.42 12.82
N VAL A 57 1.88 12.43 13.09
CA VAL A 57 0.55 12.66 13.68
C VAL A 57 0.61 12.31 15.17
N PRO A 58 0.49 13.29 16.07
CA PRO A 58 0.02 13.08 17.44
C PRO A 58 -1.44 13.54 17.63
N PRO A 59 -2.18 13.00 18.60
CA PRO A 59 -3.47 13.57 19.03
C PRO A 59 -3.25 14.89 19.78
N GLN A 60 -3.92 15.96 19.35
CA GLN A 60 -3.83 17.30 19.97
C GLN A 60 -4.99 17.54 20.97
N PRO A 61 -4.72 17.81 22.26
CA PRO A 61 -5.60 18.65 23.09
C PRO A 61 -5.33 20.15 22.82
N PRO A 62 -6.32 21.05 23.00
CA PRO A 62 -6.23 22.41 22.49
C PRO A 62 -5.50 23.33 23.49
N LEU A 63 -4.38 23.94 23.10
CA LEU A 63 -3.81 25.06 23.86
C LEU A 63 -3.20 26.16 22.95
N ARG A 64 -3.89 27.31 23.00
CA ARG A 64 -3.47 28.73 22.92
C ARG A 64 -2.32 29.15 21.99
N ALA A 65 -2.65 30.14 21.16
CA ALA A 65 -1.76 30.88 20.27
C ALA A 65 -0.70 31.73 21.01
N LEU A 66 0.51 31.75 20.44
CA LEU A 66 1.53 32.78 20.68
C LEU A 66 2.03 33.32 19.32
N PRO A 67 2.39 34.62 19.24
CA PRO A 67 2.72 35.30 17.98
C PRO A 67 4.12 34.96 17.44
N ALA A 68 4.24 34.97 16.11
CA ALA A 68 5.45 34.65 15.35
C ALA A 68 6.49 35.80 15.33
N PRO A 69 7.80 35.50 15.34
CA PRO A 69 8.83 36.46 14.96
C PRO A 69 9.09 36.49 13.43
N PRO A 70 9.60 37.62 12.89
CA PRO A 70 9.63 37.91 11.45
C PRO A 70 10.78 37.23 10.68
N ALA A 71 10.51 36.99 9.39
CA ALA A 71 11.40 36.38 8.42
C ALA A 71 12.53 37.32 7.95
N ALA A 72 13.71 36.75 7.69
CA ALA A 72 14.80 37.38 6.95
C ALA A 72 14.91 36.77 5.54
N PRO A 73 15.36 37.53 4.52
CA PRO A 73 15.18 37.18 3.10
C PRO A 73 16.25 36.22 2.59
N ALA A 74 15.83 35.22 1.79
CA ALA A 74 16.72 34.32 1.07
C ALA A 74 17.02 34.87 -0.34
N SER A 75 18.31 35.04 -0.64
CA SER A 75 18.84 35.34 -1.96
C SER A 75 18.53 34.24 -2.97
N GLN A 76 18.16 34.67 -4.17
CA GLN A 76 17.85 33.81 -5.31
C GLN A 76 19.16 33.28 -5.92
N SER A 77 19.22 31.97 -6.13
CA SER A 77 20.12 31.38 -7.13
C SER A 77 19.34 30.30 -7.86
N ALA A 78 19.08 30.60 -9.14
CA ALA A 78 18.44 29.72 -10.09
C ALA A 78 19.42 28.60 -10.49
N ALA A 79 19.01 27.35 -10.34
CA ALA A 79 19.63 26.23 -11.03
C ALA A 79 18.53 25.23 -11.40
N VAL A 80 18.61 24.80 -12.65
CA VAL A 80 17.58 24.14 -13.47
C VAL A 80 17.27 22.74 -12.93
N ALA A 81 16.00 22.47 -12.63
CA ALA A 81 15.50 21.16 -12.20
C ALA A 81 15.14 20.26 -13.40
N PRO A 82 15.38 18.93 -13.36
CA PRO A 82 14.67 17.99 -14.20
C PRO A 82 13.27 17.70 -13.62
N ALA A 83 12.27 17.69 -14.50
CA ALA A 83 10.85 17.59 -14.17
C ALA A 83 10.45 16.26 -13.49
N ALA A 84 9.79 16.36 -12.34
CA ALA A 84 9.09 15.25 -11.70
C ALA A 84 7.79 14.94 -12.48
N ALA A 85 7.65 13.70 -12.96
CA ALA A 85 6.53 13.25 -13.76
C ALA A 85 5.26 13.04 -12.92
N ASN A 86 4.13 13.61 -13.38
CA ASN A 86 2.80 13.34 -12.85
C ASN A 86 2.43 11.85 -13.02
N PRO A 87 1.91 11.16 -11.98
CA PRO A 87 1.51 9.75 -12.07
C PRO A 87 0.38 9.50 -13.08
N ALA A 88 -0.41 10.52 -13.44
CA ALA A 88 -1.43 10.42 -14.48
C ALA A 88 -0.87 10.23 -15.90
N SER A 89 0.40 10.61 -16.15
CA SER A 89 1.02 10.59 -17.49
C SER A 89 1.54 9.21 -17.90
N ILE A 90 1.70 8.27 -16.95
CA ILE A 90 2.30 6.96 -17.25
C ILE A 90 1.31 5.99 -17.90
N LEU A 91 0.01 6.17 -17.68
CA LEU A 91 -1.02 5.27 -18.21
C LEU A 91 -1.44 5.69 -19.62
N PRO A 92 -1.68 4.73 -20.53
CA PRO A 92 -2.25 5.05 -21.83
C PRO A 92 -3.66 5.62 -21.67
N ALA A 93 -4.03 6.51 -22.58
CA ALA A 93 -5.44 6.87 -22.74
C ALA A 93 -6.24 5.65 -23.21
N GLY A 94 -7.44 5.46 -22.66
CA GLY A 94 -8.31 4.35 -23.07
C GLY A 94 -9.06 3.70 -21.90
N PRO A 95 -9.70 2.54 -22.15
CA PRO A 95 -10.49 1.85 -21.14
C PRO A 95 -9.61 1.30 -20.00
N PRO A 96 -10.17 1.10 -18.80
CA PRO A 96 -9.42 0.59 -17.64
C PRO A 96 -8.64 -0.68 -17.93
N LYS A 97 -9.20 -1.60 -18.72
CA LYS A 97 -8.51 -2.82 -19.12
C LYS A 97 -7.19 -2.56 -19.84
N ALA A 98 -7.14 -1.60 -20.78
CA ALA A 98 -5.92 -1.28 -21.51
C ALA A 98 -4.84 -0.67 -20.60
N GLN A 99 -5.25 0.20 -19.66
CA GLN A 99 -4.37 0.78 -18.65
C GLN A 99 -3.77 -0.30 -17.73
N TYR A 100 -4.61 -1.22 -17.28
CA TYR A 100 -4.21 -2.35 -16.45
C TYR A 100 -3.23 -3.30 -17.18
N ASP A 101 -3.57 -3.68 -18.42
CA ASP A 101 -2.73 -4.57 -19.23
C ASP A 101 -1.36 -3.92 -19.52
N TYR A 102 -1.34 -2.61 -19.77
CA TYR A 102 -0.09 -1.84 -19.90
C TYR A 102 0.74 -1.88 -18.61
N ALA A 103 0.13 -1.62 -17.45
CA ALA A 103 0.83 -1.66 -16.17
C ALA A 103 1.44 -3.05 -15.89
N LEU A 104 0.75 -4.14 -16.25
CA LEU A 104 1.30 -5.49 -16.15
C LEU A 104 2.43 -5.76 -17.13
N SER A 105 2.36 -5.24 -18.36
CA SER A 105 3.43 -5.42 -19.34
C SER A 105 4.78 -4.89 -18.85
N LEU A 106 4.77 -3.82 -18.04
CA LEU A 106 5.98 -3.24 -17.45
C LEU A 106 6.69 -4.22 -16.52
N MET A 107 5.96 -4.96 -15.67
CA MET A 107 6.58 -5.94 -14.78
C MET A 107 6.80 -7.31 -15.44
N LEU A 108 5.90 -7.77 -16.31
CA LEU A 108 5.96 -9.14 -16.85
C LEU A 108 6.90 -9.25 -18.06
N GLN A 109 6.96 -8.21 -18.91
CA GLN A 109 7.76 -8.23 -20.13
C GLN A 109 9.06 -7.45 -19.94
N LYS A 110 8.98 -6.25 -19.35
CA LYS A 110 10.15 -5.37 -19.19
C LYS A 110 10.89 -5.57 -17.88
N GLN A 111 10.32 -6.32 -16.93
CA GLN A 111 10.82 -6.49 -15.56
C GLN A 111 11.08 -5.15 -14.84
N ASP A 112 10.40 -4.08 -15.29
CA ASP A 112 10.51 -2.74 -14.73
C ASP A 112 9.49 -2.57 -13.62
N PHE A 113 9.83 -3.14 -12.46
CA PHE A 113 8.96 -3.13 -11.27
C PHE A 113 8.72 -1.72 -10.72
N ALA A 114 9.63 -0.77 -10.98
CA ALA A 114 9.47 0.62 -10.53
C ALA A 114 8.42 1.35 -11.38
N LYS A 115 8.48 1.23 -12.72
CA LYS A 115 7.43 1.79 -13.57
C LYS A 115 6.10 1.08 -13.39
N ALA A 116 6.12 -0.24 -13.19
CA ALA A 116 4.91 -1.02 -12.92
C ALA A 116 4.22 -0.57 -11.62
N GLU A 117 4.99 -0.31 -10.55
CA GLU A 117 4.46 0.28 -9.31
C GLU A 117 3.70 1.58 -9.59
N THR A 118 4.33 2.53 -10.26
CA THR A 118 3.74 3.84 -10.57
C THR A 118 2.47 3.69 -11.43
N ALA A 119 2.51 2.82 -12.45
CA ALA A 119 1.37 2.58 -13.33
C ALA A 119 0.20 1.90 -12.60
N LEU A 120 0.46 0.88 -11.77
CA LEU A 120 -0.57 0.20 -10.98
C LEU A 120 -1.19 1.13 -9.93
N ALA A 121 -0.36 1.95 -9.26
CA ALA A 121 -0.85 2.96 -8.33
C ALA A 121 -1.77 3.98 -9.02
N ALA A 122 -1.35 4.49 -10.18
CA ALA A 122 -2.17 5.39 -10.98
C ALA A 122 -3.49 4.73 -11.42
N PHE A 123 -3.45 3.44 -11.79
CA PHE A 123 -4.64 2.71 -12.22
C PHE A 123 -5.66 2.58 -11.09
N ILE A 124 -5.20 2.24 -9.88
CA ILE A 124 -6.04 2.13 -8.68
C ILE A 124 -6.69 3.47 -8.34
N GLU A 125 -5.95 4.57 -8.47
CA GLU A 125 -6.44 5.91 -8.17
C GLU A 125 -7.48 6.39 -9.18
N GLN A 126 -7.27 6.12 -10.47
CA GLN A 126 -8.18 6.51 -11.54
C GLN A 126 -9.41 5.60 -11.62
N ASN A 127 -9.28 4.32 -11.26
CA ASN A 127 -10.31 3.31 -11.46
C ASN A 127 -10.69 2.57 -10.14
N PRO A 128 -10.99 3.26 -9.04
CA PRO A 128 -11.13 2.63 -7.71
C PRO A 128 -12.34 1.69 -7.57
N LYS A 129 -13.31 1.77 -8.48
CA LYS A 129 -14.52 0.94 -8.50
C LYS A 129 -14.50 -0.14 -9.59
N ASP A 130 -13.44 -0.16 -10.41
CA ASP A 130 -13.34 -1.12 -11.51
C ASP A 130 -13.13 -2.55 -10.98
N GLY A 131 -13.64 -3.54 -11.70
CA GLY A 131 -13.49 -4.95 -11.32
C GLY A 131 -12.03 -5.42 -11.25
N LEU A 132 -11.11 -4.74 -11.95
CA LEU A 132 -9.68 -5.01 -11.93
C LEU A 132 -8.94 -4.29 -10.79
N ALA A 133 -9.58 -3.37 -10.05
CA ALA A 133 -8.93 -2.61 -8.99
C ALA A 133 -8.35 -3.49 -7.88
N GLY A 134 -9.08 -4.55 -7.47
CA GLY A 134 -8.55 -5.55 -6.55
C GLY A 134 -7.33 -6.29 -7.10
N ASN A 135 -7.37 -6.64 -8.40
CA ASN A 135 -6.24 -7.30 -9.04
C ASN A 135 -5.04 -6.36 -9.16
N ALA A 136 -5.26 -5.08 -9.40
CA ALA A 136 -4.21 -4.08 -9.45
C ALA A 136 -3.53 -3.91 -8.09
N HIS A 137 -4.29 -3.89 -6.98
CA HIS A 137 -3.71 -3.91 -5.63
C HIS A 137 -2.85 -5.16 -5.39
N TYR A 138 -3.30 -6.34 -5.83
CA TYR A 138 -2.51 -7.56 -5.75
C TYR A 138 -1.18 -7.43 -6.52
N TRP A 139 -1.22 -6.99 -7.78
CA TRP A 139 0.01 -6.86 -8.57
C TRP A 139 0.93 -5.75 -8.06
N LEU A 140 0.37 -4.67 -7.51
CA LEU A 140 1.15 -3.65 -6.84
C LEU A 140 1.92 -4.27 -5.66
N GLY A 141 1.25 -5.11 -4.86
CA GLY A 141 1.92 -5.91 -3.82
C GLY A 141 3.03 -6.80 -4.35
N GLU A 142 2.84 -7.46 -5.50
CA GLU A 142 3.87 -8.29 -6.13
C GLU A 142 5.10 -7.45 -6.56
N THR A 143 4.90 -6.24 -7.10
CA THR A 143 6.02 -5.35 -7.46
C THR A 143 6.87 -5.00 -6.23
N TYR A 144 6.24 -4.71 -5.10
CA TYR A 144 6.93 -4.47 -3.83
C TYR A 144 7.61 -5.72 -3.30
N TYR A 145 6.93 -6.87 -3.34
CA TYR A 145 7.44 -8.14 -2.82
C TYR A 145 8.72 -8.58 -3.53
N VAL A 146 8.75 -8.50 -4.87
CA VAL A 146 9.93 -8.85 -5.67
C VAL A 146 11.12 -7.92 -5.36
N ARG A 147 10.84 -6.64 -5.09
CA ARG A 147 11.83 -5.65 -4.66
C ARG A 147 12.21 -5.72 -3.18
N LYS A 148 11.69 -6.73 -2.45
CA LYS A 148 11.89 -6.93 -1.01
C LYS A 148 11.36 -5.79 -0.12
N SER A 149 10.51 -4.92 -0.66
CA SER A 149 9.75 -3.91 0.06
C SER A 149 8.55 -4.58 0.75
N TYR A 150 8.83 -5.48 1.69
CA TYR A 150 7.80 -6.37 2.25
C TYR A 150 6.73 -5.63 3.05
N GLN A 151 7.05 -4.46 3.59
CA GLN A 151 6.10 -3.65 4.34
C GLN A 151 5.04 -3.03 3.42
N GLU A 152 5.47 -2.44 2.31
CA GLU A 152 4.61 -1.93 1.25
C GLU A 152 3.84 -3.06 0.56
N ALA A 153 4.49 -4.21 0.36
CA ALA A 153 3.84 -5.41 -0.17
C ALA A 153 2.69 -5.87 0.72
N ALA A 154 2.94 -6.03 2.03
CA ALA A 154 1.91 -6.40 3.00
C ALA A 154 0.74 -5.40 2.95
N PHE A 155 1.01 -4.11 2.87
CA PHE A 155 -0.03 -3.10 2.77
C PHE A 155 -0.89 -3.27 1.50
N ALA A 156 -0.26 -3.38 0.33
CA ALA A 156 -0.99 -3.53 -0.94
C ALA A 156 -1.83 -4.82 -1.00
N PHE A 157 -1.29 -5.94 -0.50
CA PHE A 157 -2.05 -7.19 -0.40
C PHE A 157 -3.22 -7.10 0.58
N ALA A 158 -3.01 -6.43 1.72
CA ALA A 158 -4.07 -6.20 2.68
C ALA A 158 -5.19 -5.33 2.09
N GLU A 159 -4.88 -4.31 1.29
CA GLU A 159 -5.89 -3.50 0.59
C GLU A 159 -6.65 -4.30 -0.46
N SER A 160 -5.96 -5.14 -1.25
CA SER A 160 -6.59 -6.02 -2.23
C SER A 160 -7.67 -6.89 -1.57
N PHE A 161 -7.35 -7.57 -0.47
CA PHE A 161 -8.31 -8.41 0.25
C PHE A 161 -9.41 -7.60 0.95
N GLN A 162 -9.06 -6.53 1.68
CA GLN A 162 -10.05 -5.79 2.49
C GLN A 162 -11.06 -5.03 1.64
N LYS A 163 -10.62 -4.41 0.55
CA LYS A 163 -11.51 -3.64 -0.33
C LYS A 163 -12.26 -4.54 -1.31
N PHE A 164 -11.65 -5.65 -1.72
CA PHE A 164 -12.20 -6.56 -2.73
C PHE A 164 -12.27 -8.00 -2.21
N PRO A 165 -12.98 -8.29 -1.11
CA PRO A 165 -12.98 -9.62 -0.49
C PRO A 165 -13.59 -10.72 -1.36
N LYS A 166 -14.38 -10.35 -2.38
CA LYS A 166 -14.95 -11.29 -3.37
C LYS A 166 -14.13 -11.37 -4.67
N GLY A 167 -13.03 -10.62 -4.77
CA GLY A 167 -12.17 -10.61 -5.95
C GLY A 167 -11.44 -11.94 -6.13
N ASN A 168 -11.16 -12.31 -7.38
CA ASN A 168 -10.47 -13.56 -7.70
C ASN A 168 -9.03 -13.60 -7.13
N LYS A 169 -8.40 -12.44 -6.90
CA LYS A 169 -7.08 -12.33 -6.25
C LYS A 169 -7.12 -12.23 -4.73
N ALA A 170 -8.29 -12.09 -4.11
CA ALA A 170 -8.38 -11.93 -2.67
C ALA A 170 -7.77 -13.10 -1.86
N PRO A 171 -7.97 -14.38 -2.25
CA PRO A 171 -7.29 -15.50 -1.60
C PRO A 171 -5.77 -15.43 -1.77
N ASP A 172 -5.27 -15.20 -2.99
CA ASP A 172 -3.83 -15.07 -3.25
C ASP A 172 -3.21 -13.88 -2.51
N SER A 173 -3.95 -12.78 -2.36
CA SER A 173 -3.54 -11.61 -1.56
C SER A 173 -3.35 -11.98 -0.09
N LEU A 174 -4.21 -12.78 0.53
CA LEU A 174 -4.00 -13.21 1.91
C LEU A 174 -2.76 -14.10 2.07
N LEU A 175 -2.50 -15.01 1.13
CA LEU A 175 -1.27 -15.80 1.13
C LEU A 175 -0.05 -14.87 1.07
N LYS A 176 -0.05 -13.93 0.12
CA LYS A 176 1.07 -13.01 -0.08
C LYS A 176 1.23 -11.98 1.04
N LEU A 177 0.14 -11.59 1.70
CA LEU A 177 0.16 -10.82 2.93
C LEU A 177 0.90 -11.61 4.03
N GLY A 178 0.52 -12.86 4.27
CA GLY A 178 1.19 -13.70 5.25
C GLY A 178 2.67 -13.89 4.93
N MET A 179 3.03 -14.12 3.66
CA MET A 179 4.42 -14.28 3.24
C MET A 179 5.24 -13.00 3.44
N SER A 180 4.65 -11.84 3.14
CA SER A 180 5.27 -10.54 3.40
C SER A 180 5.49 -10.30 4.89
N LEU A 181 4.54 -10.69 5.74
CA LEU A 181 4.64 -10.55 7.19
C LEU A 181 5.68 -11.49 7.81
N ASP A 182 5.78 -12.72 7.33
CA ASP A 182 6.83 -13.67 7.74
C ASP A 182 8.23 -13.13 7.39
N ARG A 183 8.37 -12.47 6.23
CA ARG A 183 9.61 -11.78 5.83
C ARG A 183 9.96 -10.57 6.70
N LEU A 184 8.97 -9.98 7.36
CA LEU A 184 9.14 -8.90 8.34
C LEU A 184 9.26 -9.44 9.78
N GLU A 185 9.41 -10.75 9.95
CA GLU A 185 9.46 -11.44 11.26
C GLU A 185 8.19 -11.26 12.12
N LYS A 186 7.11 -10.74 11.52
CA LYS A 186 5.77 -10.58 12.12
C LYS A 186 4.99 -11.90 12.02
N ARG A 187 5.56 -12.94 12.64
CA ARG A 187 5.14 -14.33 12.53
C ARG A 187 3.69 -14.55 12.98
N ARG A 188 3.27 -13.89 14.07
CA ARG A 188 1.90 -14.04 14.60
C ARG A 188 0.88 -13.54 13.58
N GLU A 189 1.12 -12.36 13.03
CA GLU A 189 0.30 -11.71 12.02
C GLU A 189 0.31 -12.50 10.69
N ALA A 190 1.45 -13.07 10.32
CA ALA A 190 1.55 -13.98 9.18
C ALA A 190 0.63 -15.19 9.33
N CYS A 191 0.66 -15.83 10.51
CA CYS A 191 -0.20 -16.96 10.83
C CYS A 191 -1.70 -16.58 10.82
N THR A 192 -2.05 -15.41 11.34
CA THR A 192 -3.42 -14.88 11.24
C THR A 192 -3.85 -14.75 9.78
N ALA A 193 -3.02 -14.18 8.90
CA ALA A 193 -3.35 -14.04 7.48
C ALA A 193 -3.54 -15.40 6.79
N TYR A 194 -2.71 -16.40 7.09
CA TYR A 194 -2.85 -17.74 6.54
C TYR A 194 -4.11 -18.46 7.01
N SER A 195 -4.38 -18.43 8.32
CA SER A 195 -5.61 -19.02 8.89
C SER A 195 -6.85 -18.34 8.32
N ARG A 196 -6.79 -17.02 8.15
CA ARG A 196 -7.85 -16.24 7.54
C ARG A 196 -8.17 -16.65 6.11
N LEU A 197 -7.15 -16.99 5.31
CA LEU A 197 -7.35 -17.49 3.96
C LEU A 197 -8.15 -18.79 3.96
N LEU A 198 -7.74 -19.74 4.80
CA LEU A 198 -8.38 -21.06 4.88
C LEU A 198 -9.83 -20.97 5.38
N SER A 199 -10.11 -20.06 6.32
CA SER A 199 -11.47 -19.87 6.85
C SER A 199 -12.38 -19.06 5.91
N SER A 200 -11.86 -18.00 5.27
CA SER A 200 -12.66 -17.12 4.39
C SER A 200 -12.89 -17.72 3.00
N TYR A 201 -11.95 -18.53 2.53
CA TYR A 201 -11.97 -19.11 1.19
C TYR A 201 -11.86 -20.63 1.26
N PRO A 202 -12.85 -21.32 1.86
CA PRO A 202 -12.85 -22.78 1.96
C PRO A 202 -12.87 -23.47 0.59
N ASN A 203 -13.31 -22.76 -0.46
CA ASN A 203 -13.33 -23.26 -1.84
C ASN A 203 -12.09 -22.85 -2.65
N ALA A 204 -11.05 -22.28 -2.02
CA ALA A 204 -9.79 -21.98 -2.69
C ALA A 204 -9.19 -23.24 -3.34
N GLY A 205 -8.53 -23.07 -4.48
CA GLY A 205 -7.94 -24.16 -5.24
C GLY A 205 -6.93 -24.97 -4.43
N ALA A 206 -6.85 -26.29 -4.70
CA ALA A 206 -6.00 -27.21 -3.95
C ALA A 206 -4.52 -26.78 -3.91
N ARG A 207 -3.99 -26.23 -5.01
CA ARG A 207 -2.62 -25.70 -5.08
C ARG A 207 -2.40 -24.54 -4.11
N LEU A 208 -3.35 -23.62 -4.01
CA LEU A 208 -3.27 -22.47 -3.09
C LEU A 208 -3.32 -22.95 -1.63
N LYS A 209 -4.26 -23.84 -1.29
CA LYS A 209 -4.35 -24.45 0.05
C LYS A 209 -3.06 -25.17 0.43
N ALA A 210 -2.50 -25.97 -0.48
CA ALA A 210 -1.23 -26.66 -0.24
C ALA A 210 -0.08 -25.67 -0.04
N ARG A 211 -0.07 -24.55 -0.77
CA ARG A 211 0.94 -23.51 -0.59
C ARG A 211 0.83 -22.85 0.79
N VAL A 212 -0.38 -22.47 1.20
CA VAL A 212 -0.64 -21.86 2.52
C VAL A 212 -0.19 -22.78 3.64
N LYS A 213 -0.53 -24.07 3.58
CA LYS A 213 -0.08 -25.05 4.60
C LYS A 213 1.44 -25.12 4.70
N ARG A 214 2.17 -25.11 3.58
CA ARG A 214 3.65 -25.09 3.60
C ARG A 214 4.20 -23.82 4.24
N GLU A 215 3.62 -22.66 3.91
CA GLU A 215 4.05 -21.40 4.52
C GLU A 215 3.70 -21.34 6.02
N GLN A 216 2.57 -21.92 6.45
CA GLN A 216 2.25 -22.08 7.88
C GLN A 216 3.28 -22.94 8.62
N SER A 217 3.69 -24.07 8.05
CA SER A 217 4.73 -24.93 8.64
C SER A 217 6.08 -24.20 8.73
N ARG A 218 6.48 -23.51 7.66
CA ARG A 218 7.70 -22.68 7.64
C ARG A 218 7.64 -21.57 8.69
N ALA A 219 6.52 -20.88 8.75
CA ALA A 219 6.22 -19.86 9.75
C ALA A 219 5.82 -20.48 11.09
N LYS A 220 6.04 -21.80 11.34
CA LYS A 220 5.71 -22.55 12.59
C LYS A 220 4.46 -22.00 13.28
N CYS A 221 3.40 -21.82 12.50
CA CYS A 221 2.11 -21.43 13.04
C CYS A 221 1.65 -22.56 13.95
N ARG A 222 1.24 -22.20 15.17
CA ARG A 222 0.74 -23.13 16.18
C ARG A 222 -0.75 -23.26 16.08
#